data_AF-A0AAD8Y8J5-F1
#
_entry.id   AF-A0AAD8Y8J5-F1
#
_cell.length_a   1.000
_cell.length_b   1.000
_cell.length_c   1.000
_cell.angle_alpha   90.00
_cell.angle_beta   90.00
_cell.angle_gamma   90.00
#
_symmetry.space_group_name_H-M   'P 1'
#
loop_
_entity.id
_entity.type
_entity.pdbx_description
1 polymer ?
#
loop_
_entity_poly.entity_id
_entity_poly.type
_entity_poly.pdbx_seq_one_letter_code
_entity_poly.pdbx_strand_id
1 'polypeptide(L)'
;MASRKKANGKARRAAKAKAKAAAPNHQNQPLQGGRQMQMIDTERSDSVAKCNHGLVPSHYHWKSHGEFLNTSNDMKLCKVFLQAFVDEFDGAGGDFLAAYHATKKKYADVWKDFGKMSFVVSFLLACGTSKVLEGNSMIARKYAALSSYFEMYVEVDLLNTRVFPSWTKFNELYSADMHTHWSVS
;
A
#
# COMPACT_ATOMS: atom_id res chain seq x y z
N MET A 1 -48.61 21.67 13.22
CA MET A 1 -47.58 22.28 14.09
C MET A 1 -47.66 21.65 15.46
N ALA A 2 -46.60 20.99 15.94
CA ALA A 2 -46.42 20.65 17.35
C ALA A 2 -44.91 20.49 17.62
N SER A 3 -44.29 21.62 17.94
CA SER A 3 -42.93 21.75 18.47
C SER A 3 -42.96 21.44 19.96
N ARG A 4 -42.06 20.58 20.46
CA ARG A 4 -41.71 20.55 21.90
C ARG A 4 -40.20 20.43 22.11
N LYS A 5 -39.75 21.30 23.01
CA LYS A 5 -38.37 21.65 23.39
C LYS A 5 -37.77 20.68 24.44
N LYS A 6 -36.46 20.47 24.30
CA LYS A 6 -35.33 20.43 25.28
C LYS A 6 -35.55 19.93 26.73
N ALA A 7 -34.61 19.08 27.18
CA ALA A 7 -33.87 19.15 28.46
C ALA A 7 -32.61 18.25 28.37
N ASN A 8 -31.37 18.78 28.37
CA ASN A 8 -30.47 19.02 29.52
C ASN A 8 -30.07 17.78 30.34
N GLY A 9 -28.76 17.47 30.34
CA GLY A 9 -28.12 16.51 31.25
C GLY A 9 -26.59 16.63 31.24
N LYS A 10 -26.04 17.56 32.01
CA LYS A 10 -24.61 17.65 32.37
C LYS A 10 -24.25 16.53 33.34
N ALA A 11 -23.07 15.91 33.19
CA ALA A 11 -22.20 15.58 34.33
C ALA A 11 -20.79 15.18 33.87
N ARG A 12 -19.80 16.01 34.24
CA ARG A 12 -18.38 15.64 34.36
C ARG A 12 -18.18 14.90 35.68
N ARG A 13 -17.32 13.88 35.70
CA ARG A 13 -16.55 13.50 36.89
C ARG A 13 -15.13 13.09 36.50
N ALA A 14 -14.17 13.73 37.17
CA ALA A 14 -12.74 13.40 37.17
C ALA A 14 -12.42 12.59 38.43
N ALA A 15 -11.42 11.71 38.38
CA ALA A 15 -10.59 11.35 39.53
C ALA A 15 -9.25 10.74 39.10
N LYS A 16 -8.18 11.25 39.72
CA LYS A 16 -6.77 10.83 39.64
C LYS A 16 -6.53 9.50 40.34
N ALA A 17 -5.47 8.78 39.96
CA ALA A 17 -4.54 8.21 40.93
C ALA A 17 -3.14 8.06 40.30
N LYS A 18 -2.15 8.66 40.97
CA LYS A 18 -0.72 8.48 40.77
C LYS A 18 -0.29 7.23 41.55
N ALA A 19 0.62 6.44 41.00
CA ALA A 19 1.54 5.62 41.79
C ALA A 19 2.94 5.70 41.17
N LYS A 20 3.90 6.06 42.01
CA LYS A 20 5.32 6.31 41.71
C LYS A 20 6.09 5.56 42.80
N ALA A 21 6.96 4.62 42.42
CA ALA A 21 8.08 4.04 43.18
C ALA A 21 8.51 2.76 42.45
N ALA A 22 9.76 2.33 42.35
CA ALA A 22 11.07 2.89 42.69
C ALA A 22 12.09 2.03 41.93
N ALA A 23 13.19 2.63 41.47
CA ALA A 23 14.38 1.91 41.01
C ALA A 23 15.31 1.65 42.21
N PRO A 24 16.17 0.63 42.12
CA PRO A 24 17.52 0.75 42.62
C PRO A 24 18.57 0.61 41.51
N ASN A 25 19.72 1.17 41.85
CA ASN A 25 20.83 1.65 41.04
C ASN A 25 22.04 0.67 41.11
N HIS A 26 23.06 0.95 40.29
CA HIS A 26 24.46 0.50 40.36
C HIS A 26 24.76 -0.93 39.81
N GLN A 27 25.84 -1.21 39.05
CA GLN A 27 27.15 -0.54 38.93
C GLN A 27 27.97 -1.11 37.72
N ASN A 28 28.81 -0.24 37.14
CA ASN A 28 30.17 -0.45 36.60
C ASN A 28 30.48 -1.12 35.22
N GLN A 29 31.05 -0.27 34.36
CA GLN A 29 31.88 -0.42 33.13
C GLN A 29 33.20 -1.23 33.35
N PRO A 30 34.05 -1.60 32.33
CA PRO A 30 34.45 -0.80 31.15
C PRO A 30 34.77 -1.49 29.80
N LEU A 31 35.24 -0.63 28.88
CA LEU A 31 35.52 -0.66 27.44
C LEU A 31 36.41 -1.77 26.83
N GLN A 32 36.37 -1.77 25.47
CA GLN A 32 37.32 -2.32 24.47
C GLN A 32 36.91 -3.69 23.90
N GLY A 33 36.89 -3.96 22.61
CA GLY A 33 37.30 -3.25 21.39
C GLY A 33 37.04 -4.17 20.18
N GLY A 34 37.19 -3.65 18.97
CA GLY A 34 37.27 -4.47 17.74
C GLY A 34 35.96 -4.65 16.97
N ARG A 35 35.65 -3.68 16.11
CA ARG A 35 34.84 -3.94 14.91
C ARG A 35 35.63 -4.86 13.98
N GLN A 36 35.20 -6.11 13.85
CA GLN A 36 35.36 -6.88 12.62
C GLN A 36 33.96 -7.23 12.12
N MET A 37 33.52 -6.55 11.05
CA MET A 37 32.43 -7.05 10.20
C MET A 37 32.95 -8.31 9.51
N GLN A 38 32.68 -9.47 10.10
CA GLN A 38 32.68 -10.72 9.33
C GLN A 38 31.32 -10.81 8.64
N MET A 39 31.32 -10.63 7.31
CA MET A 39 30.24 -11.10 6.48
C MET A 39 30.28 -12.62 6.53
N ILE A 40 29.43 -13.20 7.36
CA ILE A 40 29.17 -14.64 7.34
C ILE A 40 28.06 -14.81 6.31
N ASP A 41 28.45 -15.30 5.13
CA ASP A 41 27.57 -15.84 4.10
C ASP A 41 26.67 -16.90 4.75
N THR A 42 25.50 -16.45 5.20
CA THR A 42 24.44 -17.34 5.64
C THR A 42 23.73 -17.77 4.39
N GLU A 43 23.97 -19.02 4.02
CA GLU A 43 23.26 -19.77 3.00
C GLU A 43 21.78 -19.38 3.03
N ARG A 44 21.34 -18.81 1.90
CA ARG A 44 19.96 -18.41 1.66
C ARG A 44 19.11 -19.67 1.66
N SER A 45 18.62 -20.03 2.84
CA SER A 45 17.51 -20.95 2.98
C SER A 45 16.37 -20.41 2.13
N ASP A 46 15.97 -21.16 1.10
CA ASP A 46 14.79 -20.96 0.28
C ASP A 46 13.48 -21.15 1.08
N SER A 47 13.46 -20.69 2.34
CA SER A 47 12.22 -20.44 3.04
C SER A 47 11.66 -19.14 2.51
N VAL A 48 11.00 -19.24 1.34
CA VAL A 48 10.04 -18.23 0.90
C VAL A 48 9.11 -17.98 2.08
N ALA A 49 9.23 -16.83 2.70
CA ALA A 49 8.32 -16.37 3.74
C ALA A 49 6.92 -16.41 3.12
N LYS A 50 6.13 -17.43 3.49
CA LYS A 50 4.75 -17.55 3.07
C LYS A 50 3.98 -16.44 3.76
N CYS A 51 3.86 -15.30 3.07
CA CYS A 51 2.85 -14.32 3.37
C CYS A 51 1.49 -15.02 3.24
N ASN A 52 0.74 -15.15 4.34
CA ASN A 52 -0.61 -15.72 4.33
C ASN A 52 -1.64 -14.80 3.68
N HIS A 53 -1.23 -13.62 3.20
CA HIS A 53 -2.03 -12.81 2.30
C HIS A 53 -2.07 -13.57 0.98
N GLY A 54 -3.19 -14.19 0.63
CA GLY A 54 -3.40 -15.05 -0.55
C GLY A 54 -3.26 -14.35 -1.91
N LEU A 55 -2.31 -13.42 -2.03
CA LEU A 55 -1.68 -12.94 -3.23
C LEU A 55 -0.41 -13.78 -3.39
N VAL A 56 -0.58 -14.99 -3.91
CA VAL A 56 0.53 -15.62 -4.61
C VAL A 56 0.88 -14.62 -5.71
N PRO A 57 2.13 -14.11 -5.80
CA PRO A 57 2.56 -13.34 -6.95
C PRO A 57 2.14 -14.16 -8.16
N SER A 58 1.19 -13.65 -8.92
CA SER A 58 0.67 -14.40 -10.05
C SER A 58 1.88 -14.81 -10.88
N HIS A 59 1.92 -16.08 -11.29
CA HIS A 59 2.94 -16.67 -12.14
C HIS A 59 2.91 -16.04 -13.56
N TYR A 60 2.80 -14.71 -13.65
CA TYR A 60 3.27 -13.96 -14.78
C TYR A 60 4.77 -14.22 -14.86
N HIS A 61 5.13 -15.25 -15.59
CA HIS A 61 6.38 -15.24 -16.31
C HIS A 61 6.29 -13.98 -17.16
N TRP A 62 6.85 -12.88 -16.66
CA TRP A 62 7.11 -11.70 -17.44
C TRP A 62 8.05 -12.20 -18.53
N LYS A 63 7.49 -12.70 -19.62
CA LYS A 63 8.25 -12.75 -20.86
C LYS A 63 8.60 -11.30 -21.05
N SER A 64 9.89 -11.00 -21.03
CA SER A 64 10.44 -9.79 -21.59
C SER A 64 9.98 -9.74 -23.05
N HIS A 65 8.71 -9.41 -23.29
CA HIS A 65 8.27 -8.94 -24.59
C HIS A 65 9.12 -7.70 -24.78
N GLY A 66 10.08 -7.79 -25.72
CA GLY A 66 11.11 -6.79 -26.00
C GLY A 66 10.58 -5.46 -26.54
N GLU A 67 9.33 -5.13 -26.19
CA GLU A 67 8.62 -3.89 -26.48
C GLU A 67 8.22 -3.22 -25.16
N PHE A 68 9.14 -3.23 -24.18
CA PHE A 68 8.96 -2.56 -22.90
C PHE A 68 8.93 -1.04 -23.14
N LEU A 69 7.73 -0.50 -23.44
CA LEU A 69 7.46 0.90 -23.80
C LEU A 69 8.61 1.55 -24.58
N ASN A 70 8.73 1.22 -25.87
CA ASN A 70 9.84 1.65 -26.73
C ASN A 70 9.93 3.17 -26.98
N THR A 71 9.02 3.99 -26.44
CA THR A 71 9.05 5.45 -26.64
C THR A 71 8.96 6.25 -25.34
N SER A 72 9.78 7.30 -25.24
CA SER A 72 9.71 8.31 -24.16
C SER A 72 8.29 8.89 -23.97
N ASN A 73 7.49 8.90 -25.06
CA ASN A 73 6.14 9.41 -25.06
C ASN A 73 5.17 8.51 -24.30
N ASP A 74 5.26 7.18 -24.44
CA ASP A 74 4.39 6.26 -23.69
C ASP A 74 4.63 6.33 -22.19
N MET A 75 5.90 6.43 -21.79
CA MET A 75 6.25 6.62 -20.37
C MET A 75 5.69 7.94 -19.82
N LYS A 76 5.82 9.04 -20.57
CA LYS A 76 5.23 10.34 -20.19
C LYS A 76 3.72 10.24 -20.08
N LEU A 77 3.06 9.61 -21.05
CA LEU A 77 1.62 9.40 -21.05
C LEU A 77 1.17 8.61 -19.82
N CYS A 78 1.84 7.49 -19.50
CA CYS A 78 1.53 6.68 -18.32
C CYS A 78 1.70 7.47 -17.01
N LYS A 79 2.74 8.32 -16.91
CA LYS A 79 2.93 9.19 -15.74
C LYS A 79 1.83 10.25 -15.62
N VAL A 80 1.47 10.90 -16.73
CA VAL A 80 0.38 11.90 -16.74
C VAL A 80 -0.96 11.26 -16.42
N PHE A 81 -1.22 10.07 -16.96
CA PHE A 81 -2.39 9.26 -16.62
C PHE A 81 -2.43 8.95 -15.12
N LEU A 82 -1.33 8.43 -14.56
CA LEU A 82 -1.30 8.04 -13.16
C LEU A 82 -1.47 9.23 -12.23
N GLN A 83 -0.86 10.37 -12.55
CA GLN A 83 -1.07 11.60 -11.79
C GLN A 83 -2.54 12.00 -11.80
N ALA A 84 -3.17 12.06 -12.98
CA ALA A 84 -4.59 12.39 -13.10
C ALA A 84 -5.47 11.39 -12.33
N PHE A 85 -5.15 10.09 -12.38
CA PHE A 85 -5.89 9.08 -11.63
C PHE A 85 -5.77 9.31 -10.11
N VAL A 86 -4.57 9.59 -9.61
CA VAL A 86 -4.32 9.84 -8.19
C VAL A 86 -5.02 11.11 -7.73
N ASP A 87 -5.02 12.17 -8.54
CA ASP A 87 -5.70 13.43 -8.22
C ASP A 87 -7.22 13.22 -8.10
N GLU A 88 -7.83 12.50 -9.04
CA GLU A 88 -9.26 12.16 -9.00
C GLU A 88 -9.59 11.22 -7.83
N PHE A 89 -8.71 10.26 -7.55
CA PHE A 89 -8.85 9.34 -6.43
C PHE A 89 -8.83 10.08 -5.08
N ASP A 90 -7.86 10.97 -4.88
CA ASP A 90 -7.74 11.77 -3.67
C ASP A 90 -8.89 12.78 -3.55
N GLY A 91 -9.27 13.42 -4.66
CA GLY A 91 -10.41 14.33 -4.73
C GLY A 91 -11.75 13.65 -4.41
N ALA A 92 -11.87 12.36 -4.73
CA ALA A 92 -13.03 11.52 -4.41
C ALA A 92 -12.93 10.82 -3.04
N GLY A 93 -11.94 11.17 -2.20
CA GLY A 93 -11.81 10.60 -0.86
C GLY A 93 -11.38 9.12 -0.85
N GLY A 94 -10.67 8.68 -1.88
CA GLY A 94 -10.19 7.30 -2.01
C GLY A 94 -11.13 6.37 -2.79
N ASP A 95 -12.02 6.91 -3.62
CA ASP A 95 -12.92 6.11 -4.46
C ASP A 95 -12.26 5.76 -5.81
N PHE A 96 -11.85 4.50 -5.96
CA PHE A 96 -11.28 3.97 -7.19
C PHE A 96 -12.24 4.01 -8.38
N LEU A 97 -13.53 3.80 -8.15
CA LEU A 97 -14.53 3.77 -9.22
C LEU A 97 -14.78 5.18 -9.77
N ALA A 98 -14.80 6.18 -8.89
CA ALA A 98 -14.86 7.58 -9.29
C ALA A 98 -13.64 7.97 -10.15
N ALA A 99 -12.43 7.67 -9.68
CA ALA A 99 -11.18 7.94 -10.42
C ALA A 99 -11.12 7.21 -11.76
N TYR A 100 -11.59 5.96 -11.79
CA TYR A 100 -11.75 5.19 -13.02
C TYR A 100 -12.66 5.89 -14.01
N HIS A 101 -13.88 6.26 -13.61
CA HIS A 101 -14.82 6.89 -14.53
C HIS A 101 -14.32 8.25 -15.04
N ALA A 102 -13.65 9.03 -14.19
CA ALA A 102 -13.06 10.31 -14.57
C ALA A 102 -11.94 10.15 -15.62
N THR A 103 -11.12 9.10 -15.51
CA THR A 103 -9.96 8.89 -16.39
C THR A 103 -10.21 7.98 -17.58
N LYS A 104 -11.22 7.09 -17.53
CA LYS A 104 -11.49 6.04 -18.54
C LYS A 104 -11.56 6.57 -19.95
N LYS A 105 -12.33 7.65 -20.16
CA LYS A 105 -12.54 8.23 -21.49
C LYS A 105 -11.32 9.01 -21.97
N LYS A 106 -10.71 9.82 -21.08
CA LYS A 106 -9.60 10.71 -21.42
C LYS A 106 -8.30 9.95 -21.71
N TYR A 107 -8.08 8.84 -21.01
CA TYR A 107 -6.87 8.02 -21.13
C TYR A 107 -7.18 6.61 -21.65
N ALA A 108 -8.16 6.50 -22.57
CA ALA A 108 -8.62 5.21 -23.10
C ALA A 108 -7.47 4.39 -23.70
N ASP A 109 -6.48 5.04 -24.31
CA ASP A 109 -5.30 4.39 -24.92
C ASP A 109 -4.37 3.75 -23.90
N VAL A 110 -4.42 4.20 -22.64
CA VAL A 110 -3.66 3.60 -21.54
C VAL A 110 -4.47 2.46 -20.94
N TRP A 111 -5.77 2.68 -20.70
CA TRP A 111 -6.68 1.67 -20.15
C TRP A 111 -6.80 0.42 -21.02
N LYS A 112 -6.79 0.55 -22.35
CA LYS A 112 -6.96 -0.58 -23.27
C LYS A 112 -5.67 -1.30 -23.63
N ASP A 113 -4.52 -0.78 -23.17
CA ASP A 113 -3.21 -1.26 -23.56
C ASP A 113 -2.56 -2.03 -22.40
N PHE A 114 -2.39 -3.33 -22.62
CA PHE A 114 -1.79 -4.24 -21.63
C PHE A 114 -0.37 -3.83 -21.25
N GLY A 115 0.45 -3.38 -22.21
CA GLY A 115 1.84 -2.97 -21.96
C GLY A 115 1.89 -1.72 -21.09
N LYS A 116 1.04 -0.73 -21.37
CA LYS A 116 0.95 0.50 -20.59
C LYS A 116 0.40 0.25 -19.19
N MET A 117 -0.64 -0.57 -19.03
CA MET A 117 -1.14 -0.93 -17.69
C MET A 117 -0.11 -1.75 -16.89
N SER A 118 0.59 -2.69 -17.53
CA SER A 118 1.67 -3.44 -16.88
C SER A 118 2.80 -2.52 -16.41
N PHE A 119 3.13 -1.50 -17.19
CA PHE A 119 4.09 -0.47 -16.79
C PHE A 119 3.58 0.34 -15.58
N VAL A 120 2.31 0.77 -15.59
CA VAL A 120 1.71 1.50 -14.45
C VAL A 120 1.79 0.66 -13.16
N VAL A 121 1.42 -0.62 -13.22
CA VAL A 121 1.55 -1.55 -12.08
C VAL A 121 2.99 -1.61 -11.58
N SER A 122 3.95 -1.85 -12.48
CA SER A 122 5.37 -1.98 -12.14
C SER A 122 5.93 -0.69 -11.54
N PHE A 123 5.55 0.47 -12.09
CA PHE A 123 5.95 1.78 -11.59
C PHE A 123 5.42 2.01 -10.16
N LEU A 124 4.15 1.67 -9.90
CA LEU A 124 3.55 1.78 -8.57
C LEU A 124 4.24 0.88 -7.55
N LEU A 125 4.55 -0.36 -7.91
CA LEU A 125 5.30 -1.29 -7.04
C LEU A 125 6.70 -0.75 -6.71
N ALA A 126 7.42 -0.21 -7.70
CA ALA A 126 8.72 0.40 -7.49
C ALA A 126 8.64 1.63 -6.57
N CYS A 127 7.66 2.51 -6.79
CA CYS A 127 7.40 3.65 -5.90
C CYS A 127 7.04 3.21 -4.47
N GLY A 128 6.15 2.23 -4.33
CA GLY A 128 5.76 1.66 -3.04
C GLY A 128 6.96 1.10 -2.28
N THR A 129 7.80 0.31 -2.95
CA THR A 129 9.04 -0.25 -2.39
C THR A 129 9.98 0.85 -1.92
N SER A 130 10.21 1.89 -2.74
CA SER A 130 11.00 3.05 -2.35
C SER A 130 10.46 3.71 -1.07
N LYS A 131 9.13 3.85 -0.95
CA LYS A 131 8.51 4.43 0.25
C LYS A 131 8.61 3.56 1.49
N VAL A 132 8.63 2.24 1.34
CA VAL A 132 8.97 1.33 2.46
C VAL A 132 10.39 1.58 2.94
N LEU A 133 11.36 1.68 2.03
CA LEU A 133 12.77 1.92 2.37
C LEU A 133 12.99 3.30 3.03
N GLU A 134 12.18 4.29 2.68
CA GLU A 134 12.16 5.61 3.33
C GLU A 134 11.45 5.62 4.71
N GLY A 135 10.86 4.50 5.14
CA GLY A 135 10.07 4.41 6.38
C GLY A 135 8.68 5.06 6.27
N ASN A 136 8.24 5.45 5.07
CA ASN A 136 6.94 6.07 4.83
C ASN A 136 5.87 5.02 4.50
N SER A 137 5.43 4.30 5.54
CA SER A 137 4.47 3.20 5.42
C SER A 137 3.08 3.64 4.93
N MET A 138 2.68 4.90 5.20
CA MET A 138 1.40 5.43 4.73
C MET A 138 1.36 5.55 3.21
N ILE A 139 2.37 6.21 2.62
CA ILE A 139 2.44 6.37 1.15
C ILE A 139 2.73 5.03 0.48
N ALA A 140 3.57 4.18 1.08
CA ALA A 140 3.82 2.83 0.57
C ALA A 140 2.53 2.01 0.43
N ARG A 141 1.65 2.03 1.44
CA ARG A 141 0.35 1.36 1.38
C ARG A 141 -0.55 1.91 0.29
N LYS A 142 -0.58 3.23 0.10
CA LYS A 142 -1.33 3.85 -1.01
C LYS A 142 -0.85 3.34 -2.37
N TYR A 143 0.47 3.28 -2.60
CA TYR A 143 1.02 2.74 -3.84
C TYR A 143 0.72 1.25 -4.02
N ALA A 144 0.79 0.45 -2.96
CA ALA A 144 0.42 -0.96 -3.00
C ALA A 144 -1.07 -1.15 -3.36
N ALA A 145 -1.98 -0.39 -2.74
CA ALA A 145 -3.40 -0.44 -3.06
C ALA A 145 -3.68 -0.04 -4.52
N LEU A 146 -3.08 1.05 -5.00
CA LEU A 146 -3.17 1.46 -6.40
C LEU A 146 -2.66 0.37 -7.34
N SER A 147 -1.51 -0.23 -7.03
CA SER A 147 -0.94 -1.32 -7.84
C SER A 147 -1.90 -2.52 -7.91
N SER A 148 -2.42 -2.98 -6.77
CA SER A 148 -3.37 -4.10 -6.71
C SER A 148 -4.66 -3.81 -7.48
N TYR A 149 -5.13 -2.56 -7.47
CA TYR A 149 -6.29 -2.15 -8.27
C TYR A 149 -6.04 -2.36 -9.77
N PHE A 150 -4.91 -1.87 -10.28
CA PHE A 150 -4.57 -2.00 -11.69
C PHE A 150 -4.23 -3.45 -12.08
N GLU A 151 -3.63 -4.24 -11.20
CA GLU A 151 -3.44 -5.68 -11.44
C GLU A 151 -4.78 -6.40 -11.64
N MET A 152 -5.76 -6.13 -10.77
CA MET A 152 -7.11 -6.70 -10.95
C MET A 152 -7.75 -6.24 -12.25
N TYR A 153 -7.61 -4.95 -12.61
CA TYR A 153 -8.11 -4.45 -13.88
C TYR A 153 -7.49 -5.17 -15.07
N VAL A 154 -6.18 -5.38 -15.06
CA VAL A 154 -5.47 -6.15 -16.10
C VAL A 154 -6.00 -7.58 -16.19
N GLU A 155 -6.18 -8.26 -15.06
CA GLU A 155 -6.68 -9.65 -15.01
C GLU A 155 -8.11 -9.79 -15.55
N VAL A 156 -9.00 -8.88 -15.14
CA VAL A 156 -10.44 -8.95 -15.42
C VAL A 156 -10.75 -8.38 -16.79
N ASP A 157 -10.32 -7.15 -17.08
CA ASP A 157 -10.75 -6.41 -18.27
C ASP A 157 -9.84 -6.62 -19.49
N LEU A 158 -8.53 -6.83 -19.30
CA LEU A 158 -7.59 -6.93 -20.43
C LEU A 158 -7.25 -8.38 -20.80
N LEU A 159 -6.98 -9.21 -19.81
CA LEU A 159 -6.61 -10.60 -20.04
C LEU A 159 -7.81 -11.56 -20.03
N ASN A 160 -8.96 -11.14 -19.46
CA ASN A 160 -10.12 -12.00 -19.22
C ASN A 160 -9.75 -13.32 -18.51
N THR A 161 -8.73 -13.30 -17.65
CA THR A 161 -8.26 -14.51 -16.93
C THR A 161 -9.03 -14.75 -15.64
N ARG A 162 -9.77 -13.74 -15.15
CA ARG A 162 -10.66 -13.85 -14.00
C ARG A 162 -12.04 -13.32 -14.34
N VAL A 163 -13.07 -14.04 -13.90
CA VAL A 163 -14.48 -13.70 -14.15
C VAL A 163 -14.95 -12.54 -13.27
N PHE A 164 -14.40 -12.39 -12.06
CA PHE A 164 -14.80 -11.34 -11.11
C PHE A 164 -13.61 -10.76 -10.30
N PRO A 165 -13.59 -9.45 -10.05
CA PRO A 165 -12.62 -8.83 -9.15
C PRO A 165 -12.81 -9.30 -7.70
N SER A 166 -11.72 -9.59 -7.00
CA SER A 166 -11.76 -9.95 -5.57
C SER A 166 -11.74 -8.69 -4.69
N TRP A 167 -12.86 -7.96 -4.67
CA TRP A 167 -13.00 -6.71 -3.91
C TRP A 167 -12.71 -6.85 -2.40
N THR A 168 -12.93 -8.04 -1.83
CA THR A 168 -12.65 -8.30 -0.42
C THR A 168 -11.16 -8.13 -0.08
N LYS A 169 -10.27 -8.72 -0.89
CA LYS A 169 -8.81 -8.61 -0.68
C LYS A 169 -8.32 -7.18 -0.84
N PHE A 170 -8.94 -6.48 -1.78
CA PHE A 170 -8.65 -5.09 -2.07
C PHE A 170 -8.98 -4.17 -0.88
N ASN A 171 -10.18 -4.32 -0.32
CA ASN A 171 -10.62 -3.55 0.83
C ASN A 171 -9.79 -3.89 2.08
N GLU A 172 -9.35 -5.14 2.24
CA GLU A 172 -8.48 -5.56 3.33
C GLU A 172 -7.12 -4.84 3.28
N LEU A 173 -6.47 -4.76 2.12
CA LEU A 173 -5.21 -4.04 1.95
C LEU A 173 -5.34 -2.55 2.25
N TYR A 174 -6.45 -1.94 1.82
CA TYR A 174 -6.69 -0.52 2.03
C TYR A 174 -7.08 -0.19 3.48
N SER A 175 -7.88 -1.06 4.10
CA SER A 175 -8.43 -0.87 5.45
C SER A 175 -7.57 -1.48 6.56
N ALA A 176 -6.45 -2.13 6.22
CA ALA A 176 -5.50 -2.66 7.20
C ALA A 176 -4.98 -1.51 8.10
N ASP A 177 -5.62 -1.38 9.26
CA ASP A 177 -5.37 -0.39 10.28
C ASP A 177 -3.97 -0.58 10.88
N MET A 178 -3.32 0.53 11.26
CA MET A 178 -2.05 0.50 11.97
C MET A 178 -2.15 -0.12 13.37
N HIS A 179 -3.37 -0.35 13.86
CA HIS A 179 -3.60 -0.92 15.18
C HIS A 179 -3.51 -2.46 15.25
N THR A 180 -3.40 -3.17 14.13
CA THR A 180 -3.30 -4.64 14.13
C THR A 180 -1.89 -5.16 14.48
N HIS A 181 -0.91 -4.30 14.74
CA HIS A 181 0.50 -4.70 14.94
C HIS A 181 1.21 -4.16 16.19
N TRP A 182 0.49 -3.62 17.19
CA TRP A 182 1.12 -3.17 18.45
C TRP A 182 0.60 -3.87 19.71
N SER A 183 0.01 -5.06 19.59
CA SER A 183 -0.31 -5.91 20.73
C SER A 183 0.43 -7.23 20.64
N VAL A 184 1.74 -7.19 20.86
CA VAL A 184 2.49 -8.33 21.39
C VAL A 184 3.25 -7.82 22.61
N SER A 185 2.91 -8.46 23.73
CA SER A 185 3.36 -8.25 25.10
C SER A 185 4.86 -8.33 25.31
#